data_AF-A0A933P5F8-F1
#
_entry.id   AF-A0A933P5F8-F1
#
_cell.length_a   1.000
_cell.length_b   1.000
_cell.length_c   1.000
_cell.angle_alpha   90.00
_cell.angle_beta   90.00
_cell.angle_gamma   90.00
#
_symmetry.space_group_name_H-M   'P 1'
#
loop_
_entity.id
_entity.type
_entity.pdbx_description
1 polymer ?
#
loop_
_entity_poly.entity_id
_entity_poly.type
_entity_poly.pdbx_seq_one_letter_code
_entity_poly.pdbx_strand_id
1 'polypeptide(L)' 'MSDERETSSTTTAAASTACMSCGTPHARNWRTPDGVARLCQPCATLHGLGCP' A
#
# COMPACT_ATOMS: atom_id res chain seq x y z
N MET A 1 -9.13 30.98 11.78
CA MET A 1 -9.74 29.64 11.84
C MET A 1 -10.37 29.34 10.49
N SER A 2 -10.29 28.09 10.02
CA SER A 2 -10.78 27.56 8.72
C SER A 2 -9.83 27.89 7.56
N ASP A 3 -9.14 26.96 6.90
CA ASP A 3 -9.59 25.66 6.40
C ASP A 3 -8.42 24.66 6.36
N GLU A 4 -8.59 23.50 6.97
CA GLU A 4 -7.67 22.37 6.87
C GLU A 4 -7.83 21.68 5.50
N ARG A 5 -7.25 22.28 4.46
CA ARG A 5 -7.18 21.62 3.14
C ARG A 5 -5.75 21.27 2.76
N GLU A 6 -5.52 19.96 2.79
CA GLU A 6 -4.65 19.25 1.86
C GLU A 6 -3.14 19.37 2.15
N THR A 7 -2.71 18.91 3.32
CA THR A 7 -1.36 18.37 3.52
C THR A 7 -1.50 17.00 4.17
N SER A 8 -1.77 15.93 3.42
CA SER A 8 -0.76 15.32 2.58
C SER A 8 -1.43 14.30 1.65
N SER A 9 -1.53 14.62 0.37
CA SER A 9 -1.75 13.60 -0.66
C SER A 9 -1.16 14.12 -1.96
N THR A 10 0.15 14.39 -1.95
CA THR A 10 0.94 14.37 -3.17
C THR A 10 1.02 12.92 -3.65
N THR A 11 -0.11 12.41 -4.16
CA THR A 11 -0.16 11.18 -4.94
C THR A 11 0.20 11.58 -6.37
N THR A 12 1.45 11.98 -6.57
CA THR A 12 2.04 12.06 -7.90
C THR A 12 2.35 10.63 -8.32
N ALA A 13 1.38 10.03 -9.00
CA ALA A 13 1.44 8.83 -9.82
C ALA A 13 2.77 8.03 -9.80
N ALA A 14 2.87 7.05 -8.91
CA ALA A 14 3.54 5.78 -9.21
C ALA A 14 2.47 4.71 -9.41
N ALA A 15 1.61 4.94 -10.42
CA ALA A 15 0.55 4.05 -10.85
C ALA A 15 1.17 2.76 -11.42
N SER A 16 1.53 1.82 -10.53
CA SER A 16 1.79 0.39 -10.76
C SER A 16 2.63 -0.23 -9.63
N THR A 17 3.23 0.57 -8.73
CA THR A 17 4.19 0.10 -7.71
C THR A 17 3.87 0.47 -6.25
N ALA A 18 2.75 1.16 -5.97
CA ALA A 18 2.30 1.46 -4.60
C ALA A 18 1.51 0.32 -3.92
N CYS A 19 1.53 0.26 -2.59
CA CYS A 19 0.76 -0.67 -1.76
C CYS A 19 -0.74 -0.45 -1.98
N MET A 20 -1.49 -1.51 -2.24
CA MET A 20 -2.93 -1.44 -2.44
C MET A 20 -3.70 -1.07 -1.15
N SER A 21 -3.09 -1.28 0.03
CA SER A 21 -3.75 -1.02 1.32
C SER A 21 -3.48 0.40 1.86
N CYS A 22 -2.22 0.85 1.84
CA CYS A 22 -1.84 2.14 2.44
C CYS A 22 -1.20 3.14 1.46
N GLY A 23 -1.05 2.78 0.19
CA GLY A 23 -0.49 3.67 -0.83
C GLY A 23 1.02 3.89 -0.77
N THR A 24 1.74 3.26 0.17
CA THR A 24 3.21 3.41 0.24
C THR A 24 3.88 2.92 -1.05
N PRO A 25 4.88 3.63 -1.60
CA PRO A 25 5.62 3.17 -2.78
C PRO A 25 6.48 1.93 -2.49
N HIS A 26 6.69 1.57 -1.22
CA HIS A 26 7.50 0.41 -0.83
C HIS A 26 6.66 -0.89 -0.74
N ALA A 27 6.03 -1.28 -1.85
CA ALA A 27 5.22 -2.49 -1.92
C ALA A 27 5.86 -3.59 -2.78
N ARG A 28 5.66 -4.84 -2.37
CA ARG A 28 6.12 -6.05 -3.07
C ARG A 28 4.93 -6.91 -3.46
N ASN A 29 5.14 -7.83 -4.38
CA ASN A 29 4.13 -8.77 -4.83
C ASN A 29 4.10 -9.96 -3.87
N TRP A 30 2.97 -10.15 -3.21
CA TRP A 30 2.68 -11.29 -2.33
C TRP A 30 1.76 -12.25 -3.07
N ARG A 31 2.02 -13.55 -2.95
CA ARG A 31 1.12 -14.58 -3.48
C ARG A 31 0.05 -14.88 -2.44
N THR A 32 -1.20 -14.68 -2.80
CA THR A 32 -2.39 -14.98 -2.00
C THR A 32 -3.17 -16.08 -2.71
N PRO A 33 -4.08 -16.79 -2.03
CA PRO A 33 -4.97 -17.76 -2.68
C PRO A 33 -5.81 -17.15 -3.81
N ASP A 34 -6.15 -15.86 -3.70
CA ASP A 34 -6.94 -15.13 -4.71
C ASP A 34 -6.09 -14.57 -5.87
N GLY A 35 -4.76 -14.53 -5.74
CA GLY A 35 -3.87 -14.03 -6.79
C GLY A 35 -2.65 -13.28 -6.25
N VAL A 36 -2.14 -12.34 -7.03
CA VAL A 36 -0.98 -11.53 -6.62
C VAL A 36 -1.45 -10.22 -6.00
N ALA A 37 -1.23 -10.04 -4.71
CA ALA A 37 -1.52 -8.80 -3.98
C ALA A 37 -0.26 -7.95 -3.85
N ARG A 38 -0.31 -6.66 -4.21
CA ARG A 38 0.81 -5.75 -3.95
C ARG A 38 0.65 -5.00 -2.64
N LEU A 39 1.41 -5.44 -1.65
CA LEU A 39 1.35 -4.94 -0.29
C LEU A 39 2.77 -4.63 0.20
N CYS A 40 2.89 -3.61 1.05
CA CYS A 40 4.12 -3.43 1.82
C CYS A 40 4.22 -4.49 2.92
N GLN A 41 5.42 -4.69 3.45
CA GLN A 41 5.69 -5.69 4.49
C GLN A 41 4.69 -5.64 5.67
N PRO A 42 4.40 -4.47 6.29
CA PRO A 42 3.47 -4.44 7.42
C PRO A 42 2.04 -4.80 7.00
N CYS A 43 1.55 -4.31 5.86
CA CYS A 43 0.23 -4.68 5.36
C CYS A 43 0.16 -6.18 5.01
N ALA A 44 1.22 -6.74 4.42
CA ALA A 44 1.27 -8.17 4.14
C ALA A 44 1.22 -9.02 5.41
N THR A 45 1.93 -8.63 6.47
CA THR A 45 1.83 -9.27 7.79
C THR A 45 0.42 -9.14 8.38
N LEU A 46 -0.20 -7.95 8.28
CA LEU A 46 -1.59 -7.71 8.69
C LEU A 46 -2.58 -8.61 7.94
N HIS A 47 -2.33 -8.88 6.66
CA HIS A 47 -3.13 -9.79 5.83
C HIS A 47 -2.71 -11.26 5.95
N GLY A 48 -1.73 -11.59 6.81
CA GLY A 48 -1.26 -12.97 7.02
C GLY A 48 -0.45 -13.56 5.85
N LEU A 49 0.01 -12.74 4.91
CA LEU A 49 0.73 -13.15 3.70
C LEU A 49 2.26 -13.27 3.91
N GLY A 50 2.74 -12.79 5.05
CA GLY A 50 4.17 -12.66 5.37
C GLY A 50 4.69 -13.59 6.47
N CYS A 51 3.98 -14.68 6.79
CA CYS A 51 4.56 -15.72 7.62
C CYS A 51 5.63 -16.49 6.82
N PRO A 52 6.87 -16.68 7.35
CA PRO A 52 7.89 -17.52 6.74
C PRO A 52 7.48 -18.99 6.67
#